data_AF-A0A354UZ83-F1
#
_entry.id   AF-A0A354UZ83-F1
#
_cell.length_a   1.000
_cell.length_b   1.000
_cell.length_c   1.000
_cell.angle_alpha   90.00
_cell.angle_beta   90.00
_cell.angle_gamma   90.00
#
_symmetry.space_group_name_H-M   'P 1'
#
loop_
_entity.id
_entity.type
_entity.pdbx_description
1 polymer ?
#
loop_
_entity_poly.entity_id
_entity_poly.type
_entity_poly.pdbx_seq_one_letter_code
_entity_poly.pdbx_strand_id
1 'polypeptide(L)'
;MRTGSRIVVAGERKVMSKHFALAALLAAGLLAGCAEKKTSDADPFPPVPPLISETIPKPPVTAEALMWQPGYWDWNGSGYVWAKGQYVPAAGHGNLWMPGWWSKTEAGWTWQPPHWMS
;
A
#
# COMPACT_ATOMS: atom_id res chain seq x y z
N MET A 1 -33.53 -75.89 -2.23
CA MET A 1 -34.01 -74.58 -2.76
C MET A 1 -35.37 -74.35 -2.14
N ARG A 2 -35.75 -73.30 -1.40
CA ARG A 2 -35.27 -71.95 -1.06
C ARG A 2 -36.00 -71.67 0.29
N THR A 3 -35.33 -71.32 1.38
CA THR A 3 -35.16 -69.92 1.84
C THR A 3 -36.52 -69.25 2.14
N GLY A 4 -36.85 -68.71 3.31
CA GLY A 4 -36.13 -68.47 4.55
C GLY A 4 -37.01 -67.62 5.49
N SER A 5 -36.74 -67.70 6.79
CA SER A 5 -37.33 -66.89 7.86
C SER A 5 -37.18 -65.38 7.62
N ARG A 6 -38.16 -64.60 8.06
CA ARG A 6 -37.98 -63.17 8.35
C ARG A 6 -38.56 -62.86 9.72
N ILE A 7 -37.67 -62.76 10.70
CA ILE A 7 -37.93 -62.16 12.01
C ILE A 7 -37.95 -60.64 11.77
N VAL A 8 -39.05 -59.99 12.12
CA VAL A 8 -39.17 -58.53 12.15
C VAL A 8 -38.48 -58.07 13.43
N VAL A 9 -37.24 -57.59 13.33
CA VAL A 9 -36.58 -56.88 14.44
C VAL A 9 -37.15 -55.47 14.48
N ALA A 10 -37.88 -55.20 15.56
CA ALA A 10 -38.46 -53.92 15.89
C ALA A 10 -37.40 -52.81 15.89
N GLY A 11 -37.78 -51.67 15.33
CA GLY A 11 -36.91 -50.51 15.21
C GLY A 11 -36.53 -49.94 16.56
N GLU A 12 -35.23 -49.87 16.81
CA GLU A 12 -34.67 -48.88 17.72
C GLU A 12 -34.11 -47.74 16.87
N ARG A 13 -34.99 -46.82 16.46
CA ARG A 13 -34.52 -45.49 16.06
C ARG A 13 -33.98 -44.85 17.33
N LYS A 14 -32.70 -45.10 17.62
CA LYS A 14 -31.97 -44.39 18.68
C LYS A 14 -32.26 -42.92 18.44
N VAL A 15 -33.00 -42.34 19.37
CA VAL A 15 -33.40 -40.94 19.37
C VAL A 15 -32.09 -40.18 19.49
N MET A 16 -31.45 -39.92 18.34
CA MET A 16 -30.30 -39.05 18.27
C MET A 16 -30.85 -37.66 18.51
N SER A 17 -30.87 -37.38 19.81
CA SER A 17 -31.45 -36.23 20.46
C SER A 17 -31.12 -34.99 19.64
N LYS A 18 -32.14 -34.21 19.33
CA LYS A 18 -32.04 -32.92 18.63
C LYS A 18 -30.92 -32.05 19.21
N HIS A 19 -30.55 -32.28 20.48
CA HIS A 19 -29.44 -31.67 21.20
C HIS A 19 -28.05 -31.99 20.64
N PHE A 20 -27.79 -33.19 20.09
CA PHE A 20 -26.53 -33.50 19.40
C PHE A 20 -26.41 -32.76 18.08
N ALA A 21 -27.50 -32.65 17.32
CA ALA A 21 -27.54 -31.88 16.08
C ALA A 21 -27.41 -30.37 16.36
N LEU A 22 -28.05 -29.86 17.41
CA LEU A 22 -27.94 -28.47 17.88
C LEU A 22 -26.53 -28.14 18.38
N ALA A 23 -25.89 -29.04 19.14
CA ALA A 23 -24.52 -28.86 19.61
C ALA A 23 -23.50 -28.85 18.46
N ALA A 24 -23.70 -29.71 17.45
CA ALA A 24 -22.86 -29.73 16.26
C ALA A 24 -23.02 -28.46 15.40
N LEU A 25 -24.25 -27.92 15.27
CA LEU A 25 -24.51 -26.66 14.57
C LEU A 25 -23.94 -25.45 15.30
N LEU A 26 -24.04 -25.41 16.64
CA LEU A 26 -23.43 -24.35 17.46
C LEU A 26 -21.90 -24.39 17.40
N ALA A 27 -21.29 -25.57 17.46
CA ALA A 27 -19.84 -25.72 17.32
C ALA A 27 -19.33 -25.32 15.92
N ALA A 28 -20.11 -25.58 14.87
CA ALA A 28 -19.78 -25.17 13.50
C ALA A 28 -19.87 -23.64 13.30
N GLY A 29 -20.80 -22.96 13.99
CA GLY A 29 -20.93 -21.50 13.94
C GLY A 29 -19.77 -20.74 14.60
N LEU A 30 -19.10 -21.35 15.58
CA LEU A 30 -17.96 -20.76 16.30
C LEU A 30 -16.66 -20.75 15.48
N LEU A 31 -16.60 -21.47 14.36
CA LEU A 31 -15.46 -21.47 13.42
C LEU A 31 -15.64 -20.46 12.28
N ALA A 32 -16.70 -19.65 12.29
CA ALA A 32 -16.85 -18.51 11.38
C ALA A 32 -15.85 -17.40 11.78
N GLY A 33 -14.59 -17.62 11.44
CA GLY A 33 -13.49 -16.71 11.71
C GLY A 33 -13.72 -15.34 11.08
N CYS A 34 -13.24 -14.31 11.77
CA CYS A 34 -13.24 -12.93 11.29
C CYS A 34 -12.53 -12.84 9.94
N ALA A 35 -13.26 -12.47 8.88
CA ALA A 35 -12.65 -12.09 7.62
C ALA A 35 -12.03 -10.70 7.79
N GLU A 36 -10.71 -10.65 7.97
CA GLU A 36 -9.96 -9.41 7.94
C GLU A 36 -9.87 -8.91 6.49
N LYS A 37 -10.53 -7.78 6.19
CA LYS A 37 -10.28 -7.07 4.94
C LYS A 37 -8.86 -6.53 4.98
N LYS A 38 -7.96 -7.09 4.17
CA LYS A 38 -6.69 -6.42 3.87
C LYS A 38 -6.99 -5.16 3.06
N THR A 39 -7.03 -4.01 3.73
CA THR A 39 -6.94 -2.73 3.04
C THR A 39 -5.59 -2.69 2.33
N SER A 40 -5.62 -2.47 1.01
CA SER A 40 -4.41 -2.22 0.23
C SER A 40 -3.72 -1.00 0.82
N ASP A 41 -2.57 -1.23 1.43
CA ASP A 41 -1.70 -0.20 2.00
C ASP A 41 -0.90 0.56 0.93
N ALA A 42 -1.41 0.58 -0.31
CA ALA A 42 -0.79 1.25 -1.44
C ALA A 42 -0.90 2.77 -1.32
N ASP A 43 0.04 3.47 -1.96
CA ASP A 43 -0.02 4.92 -2.15
C ASP A 43 -1.31 5.27 -2.90
N PRO A 44 -2.24 6.04 -2.30
CA PRO A 44 -3.48 6.42 -2.95
C PRO A 44 -3.28 7.53 -3.99
N PHE A 45 -2.10 8.16 -4.04
CA PHE A 45 -1.81 9.23 -4.97
C PHE A 45 -1.34 8.70 -6.33
N PRO A 46 -1.53 9.48 -7.41
CA PRO A 46 -0.96 9.12 -8.70
C PRO A 46 0.57 8.94 -8.56
N PRO A 47 1.17 7.99 -9.29
CA PRO A 47 2.61 7.84 -9.29
C PRO A 47 3.28 9.13 -9.77
N VAL A 48 4.40 9.49 -9.15
CA VAL A 48 5.22 10.63 -9.60
C VAL A 48 5.62 10.38 -11.06
N PRO A 49 5.38 11.33 -11.98
CA PRO A 49 5.76 11.16 -13.37
C PRO A 49 7.28 10.98 -13.51
N PRO A 50 7.74 10.36 -14.61
CA PRO A 50 9.17 10.32 -14.91
C PRO A 50 9.79 11.72 -14.92
N LEU A 51 11.05 11.83 -14.48
CA LEU A 51 11.79 13.08 -14.59
C LEU A 51 11.94 13.48 -16.06
N ILE A 52 11.80 14.78 -16.32
CA ILE A 52 12.01 15.33 -17.65
C ILE A 52 13.51 15.53 -17.85
N SER A 53 14.03 15.04 -18.98
CA SER A 53 15.40 15.30 -19.37
C SER A 53 15.56 16.77 -19.77
N GLU A 54 16.39 17.50 -19.04
CA GLU A 54 16.68 18.91 -19.30
C GLU A 54 18.08 19.08 -19.88
N THR A 55 18.22 19.99 -20.83
CA THR A 55 19.54 20.45 -21.27
C THR A 55 20.05 21.46 -20.25
N ILE A 56 21.16 21.13 -19.58
CA ILE A 56 21.79 22.02 -18.62
C ILE A 56 22.49 23.16 -19.39
N PRO A 57 22.07 24.43 -19.23
CA PRO A 57 22.72 25.55 -19.87
C PRO A 57 24.11 25.78 -19.26
N LYS A 58 24.95 26.60 -19.90
CA LYS A 58 26.20 27.03 -19.26
C LYS A 58 25.89 27.84 -17.99
N PRO A 59 26.66 27.68 -16.91
CA PRO A 59 26.48 28.49 -15.70
C PRO A 59 26.70 29.97 -16.03
N PRO A 60 25.89 30.88 -15.45
CA PRO A 60 26.13 32.31 -15.58
C PRO A 60 27.44 32.71 -14.88
N VAL A 61 28.04 33.81 -15.34
CA VAL A 61 29.28 34.33 -14.74
C VAL A 61 28.92 35.17 -13.52
N THR A 62 29.24 34.67 -12.34
CA THR A 62 28.97 35.31 -11.05
C THR A 62 30.22 35.29 -10.17
N ALA A 63 30.30 36.18 -9.18
CA ALA A 63 31.36 36.14 -8.16
C ALA A 63 31.18 34.96 -7.18
N GLU A 64 29.94 34.52 -7.00
CA GLU A 64 29.57 33.40 -6.15
C GLU A 64 29.67 32.08 -6.92
N ALA A 65 30.03 31.01 -6.20
CA ALA A 65 29.99 29.66 -6.74
C ALA A 65 28.52 29.20 -6.87
N LEU A 66 28.16 28.72 -8.05
CA LEU A 66 26.82 28.20 -8.35
C LEU A 66 26.87 26.68 -8.54
N MET A 67 25.76 26.04 -8.22
CA MET A 67 25.53 24.63 -8.51
C MET A 67 24.22 24.42 -9.26
N TRP A 68 24.17 23.38 -10.06
CA TRP A 68 22.96 23.01 -10.80
C TRP A 68 22.00 22.26 -9.89
N GLN A 69 20.81 22.83 -9.68
CA GLN A 69 19.65 22.13 -9.12
C GLN A 69 18.90 21.45 -10.28
N PRO A 70 18.81 20.11 -10.30
CA PRO A 70 18.00 19.41 -11.30
C PRO A 70 16.53 19.82 -11.21
N GLY A 71 15.81 19.84 -12.35
CA GLY A 71 14.36 19.99 -12.32
C GLY A 71 13.68 18.84 -11.57
N TYR A 72 12.53 19.14 -10.98
CA TYR A 72 11.84 18.22 -10.09
C TYR A 72 10.33 18.38 -10.17
N TRP A 73 9.62 17.29 -9.83
CA TRP A 73 8.20 17.33 -9.56
C TRP A 73 7.96 17.76 -8.11
N ASP A 74 7.03 18.67 -7.92
CA ASP A 74 6.49 19.03 -6.61
C ASP A 74 4.99 18.78 -6.54
N TRP A 75 4.47 18.52 -5.35
CA TRP A 75 3.04 18.27 -5.13
C TRP A 75 2.35 19.54 -4.63
N ASN A 76 1.41 20.08 -5.40
CA ASN A 76 0.71 21.31 -5.05
C ASN A 76 -0.59 21.09 -4.24
N GLY A 77 -0.85 19.87 -3.78
CA GLY A 77 -2.10 19.49 -3.12
C GLY A 77 -3.12 18.79 -4.02
N SER A 78 -2.99 18.93 -5.35
CA SER A 78 -3.91 18.34 -6.34
C SER A 78 -3.22 17.51 -7.41
N GLY A 79 -1.96 17.81 -7.72
CA GLY A 79 -1.18 17.14 -8.74
C GLY A 79 0.29 17.54 -8.70
N TYR A 80 1.06 16.91 -9.60
CA TYR A 80 2.48 17.22 -9.76
C TYR A 80 2.69 18.41 -10.68
N VAL A 81 3.55 19.34 -10.25
CA VAL A 81 3.99 20.49 -11.04
C VAL A 81 5.49 20.38 -11.30
N TRP A 82 5.91 20.61 -12.54
CA TRP A 82 7.32 20.58 -12.91
C TRP A 82 7.98 21.92 -12.58
N ALA A 83 8.95 21.90 -11.67
CA ALA A 83 9.89 22.98 -11.48
C ALA A 83 11.12 22.71 -12.38
N LYS A 84 11.41 23.65 -13.29
CA LYS A 84 12.60 23.55 -14.15
C LYS A 84 13.87 23.68 -13.34
N GLY A 85 14.90 22.95 -13.75
CA GLY A 85 16.23 23.07 -13.16
C GLY A 85 16.80 24.47 -13.29
N GLN A 86 17.63 24.85 -12.32
CA GLN A 86 18.20 26.19 -12.22
C GLN A 86 19.56 26.18 -11.53
N TYR A 87 20.35 27.22 -11.77
CA TYR A 87 21.55 27.46 -11.00
C TYR A 87 21.21 28.18 -9.69
N VAL A 88 21.66 27.63 -8.58
CA VAL A 88 21.49 28.19 -7.22
C VAL A 88 22.86 28.43 -6.57
N PRO A 89 22.98 29.31 -5.56
CA PRO A 89 24.20 29.45 -4.78
C PRO A 89 24.64 28.11 -4.20
N ALA A 90 25.90 27.74 -4.36
CA ALA A 90 26.42 26.47 -3.85
C ALA A 90 26.52 26.46 -2.31
N ALA A 91 26.64 27.64 -1.69
CA ALA A 91 26.71 27.76 -0.24
C ALA A 91 25.39 27.35 0.41
N GLY A 92 25.45 26.46 1.41
CA GLY A 92 24.28 26.01 2.16
C GLY A 92 23.49 24.86 1.50
N HIS A 93 23.99 24.29 0.41
CA HIS A 93 23.41 23.12 -0.25
C HIS A 93 24.37 21.94 -0.18
N GLY A 94 23.79 20.73 -0.11
CA GLY A 94 24.54 19.48 -0.15
C GLY A 94 24.78 19.00 -1.58
N ASN A 95 25.57 17.94 -1.74
CA ASN A 95 26.05 17.50 -3.06
C ASN A 95 25.05 16.64 -3.84
N LEU A 96 23.98 16.18 -3.19
CA LEU A 96 23.00 15.28 -3.78
C LEU A 96 21.62 15.89 -3.68
N TRP A 97 20.88 15.82 -4.79
CA TRP A 97 19.48 16.23 -4.86
C TRP A 97 18.59 15.00 -4.75
N MET A 98 17.65 15.02 -3.81
CA MET A 98 16.64 13.98 -3.65
C MET A 98 15.31 14.47 -4.27
N PRO A 99 14.77 13.77 -5.28
CA PRO A 99 13.41 14.03 -5.78
C PRO A 99 12.37 13.84 -4.69
N GLY A 100 11.21 14.49 -4.79
CA GLY A 100 10.12 14.29 -3.84
C GLY A 100 9.45 12.92 -3.99
N TRP A 101 8.89 12.41 -2.89
CA TRP A 101 8.19 11.13 -2.87
C TRP A 101 7.07 11.10 -1.83
N TRP A 102 6.10 10.22 -2.02
CA TRP A 102 5.12 9.90 -0.99
C TRP A 102 5.72 8.92 0.02
N SER A 103 5.71 9.32 1.28
CA SER A 103 6.13 8.46 2.40
C SER A 103 4.93 8.07 3.23
N LYS A 104 4.87 6.81 3.65
CA LYS A 104 3.83 6.32 4.56
C LYS A 104 4.28 6.55 6.01
N THR A 105 3.49 7.30 6.76
CA THR A 105 3.69 7.59 8.20
C THR A 105 2.52 7.05 9.02
N GLU A 106 2.61 7.14 10.36
CA GLU A 106 1.50 6.80 11.26
C GLU A 106 0.26 7.66 11.03
N ALA A 107 0.44 8.91 10.61
CA ALA A 107 -0.65 9.84 10.29
C ALA A 107 -1.22 9.63 8.87
N GLY A 108 -0.67 8.68 8.10
CA GLY A 108 -1.02 8.43 6.71
C GLY A 108 0.09 8.84 5.73
N TRP A 109 -0.30 8.98 4.47
CA TRP A 109 0.62 9.33 3.39
C TRP A 109 0.97 10.82 3.41
N THR A 110 2.26 11.13 3.41
CA THR A 110 2.78 12.50 3.46
C THR A 110 3.78 12.72 2.34
N TRP A 111 3.60 13.80 1.59
CA TRP A 111 4.55 14.22 0.56
C TRP A 111 5.83 14.67 1.21
N GLN A 112 6.95 14.04 0.84
CA GLN A 112 8.28 14.49 1.18
C GLN A 112 8.76 15.40 0.06
N PRO A 113 8.92 16.71 0.32
CA PRO A 113 9.34 17.64 -0.72
C PRO A 113 10.75 17.30 -1.23
N PRO A 114 11.03 17.61 -2.50
CA PRO A 114 12.38 17.57 -3.05
C PRO A 114 13.35 18.41 -2.23
N HIS A 115 14.56 17.92 -1.97
CA HIS A 115 15.53 18.64 -1.14
C HIS A 115 16.98 18.23 -1.42
N TRP A 116 17.90 19.09 -0.97
CA TRP A 116 19.32 18.77 -0.91
C TRP A 116 19.61 17.85 0.27
N MET A 117 20.39 16.80 0.04
CA MET A 117 20.95 15.96 1.10
C MET A 117 22.31 16.52 1.51
N SER A 118 22.42 16.87 2.79
CA SER A 118 23.66 17.30 3.43
C SER A 118 24.55 16.13 3.84
#